data_AF-A0A7C5GBK8-F1
#
_entry.id   AF-A0A7C5GBK8-F1
#
_cell.length_a   1.000
_cell.length_b   1.000
_cell.length_c   1.000
_cell.angle_alpha   90.00
_cell.angle_beta   90.00
_cell.angle_gamma   90.00
#
_symmetry.space_group_name_H-M   'P 1'
#
loop_
_entity.id
_entity.type
_entity.pdbx_description
1 polymer ?
#
loop_
_entity_poly.entity_id
_entity_poly.type
_entity_poly.pdbx_seq_one_letter_code
_entity_poly.pdbx_strand_id
1 'polypeptide(L)'
;MLAFTIRRAFQSLIVLLVVGLVAFSMFNFVGDPIDNMLGQERTDADIERLRTQLGLDQPFPVQYYRFLEGAAQGNFGISYRMGRPVSEVIAERLPATLELALVSAVLAVIFGVGL
;
A
#
# COMPACT_ATOMS: atom_id res chain seq x y z
N MET A 1 1.02 -19.56 25.38
CA MET A 1 1.56 -19.24 24.04
C MET A 1 0.46 -18.97 23.02
N LEU A 2 -0.50 -19.86 22.78
CA LEU A 2 -1.57 -19.66 21.77
C LEU A 2 -2.38 -18.36 21.94
N ALA A 3 -2.88 -18.09 23.15
CA ALA A 3 -3.60 -16.85 23.45
C ALA A 3 -2.77 -15.58 23.24
N PHE A 4 -1.46 -15.65 23.51
CA PHE A 4 -0.52 -14.54 23.27
C PHE A 4 -0.34 -14.29 21.77
N THR A 5 -0.12 -15.35 20.99
CA THR A 5 0.02 -15.25 19.52
C THR A 5 -1.25 -14.68 18.88
N ILE A 6 -2.43 -15.13 19.29
CA ILE A 6 -3.72 -14.62 18.79
C ILE A 6 -3.87 -13.13 19.11
N ARG A 7 -3.62 -12.74 20.36
CA ARG A 7 -3.70 -11.33 20.77
C ARG A 7 -2.77 -10.45 19.94
N ARG A 8 -1.54 -10.92 19.70
CA ARG A 8 -0.54 -10.17 18.93
C ARG A 8 -0.90 -10.10 17.45
N ALA A 9 -1.37 -11.20 16.85
CA ALA A 9 -1.86 -11.20 15.46
C ALA A 9 -3.04 -10.25 15.27
N PHE A 10 -3.98 -10.22 16.22
CA PHE A 10 -5.11 -9.29 16.19
C PHE A 10 -4.66 -7.82 16.33
N GLN A 11 -3.72 -7.53 17.22
CA GLN A 11 -3.13 -6.18 17.33
C GLN A 11 -2.43 -5.76 16.03
N SER A 12 -1.62 -6.65 15.44
CA SER A 12 -0.97 -6.39 14.16
C SER A 12 -1.98 -6.14 13.04
N LEU A 13 -3.08 -6.91 12.99
CA LEU A 13 -4.15 -6.70 12.02
C LEU A 13 -4.78 -5.31 12.18
N ILE A 14 -5.10 -4.90 13.41
CA ILE A 14 -5.63 -3.55 13.67
C ILE A 14 -4.65 -2.48 13.20
N VAL A 15 -3.36 -2.63 13.50
CA VAL A 15 -2.33 -1.67 13.07
C VAL A 15 -2.28 -1.58 11.55
N LEU A 16 -2.29 -2.72 10.84
CA LEU A 16 -2.30 -2.74 9.37
C LEU A 16 -3.54 -2.06 8.79
N LEU A 17 -4.71 -2.29 9.36
CA LEU A 17 -5.95 -1.63 8.94
C LEU A 17 -5.89 -0.12 9.18
N VAL A 18 -5.44 0.32 10.35
CA VAL A 18 -5.35 1.76 10.66
C VAL A 18 -4.31 2.45 9.76
N VAL A 19 -3.11 1.89 9.62
CA VAL A 19 -2.07 2.44 8.75
C VAL A 19 -2.51 2.46 7.30
N GLY A 20 -3.13 1.37 6.83
CA GLY A 20 -3.69 1.28 5.48
C GLY A 20 -4.78 2.32 5.25
N LEU A 21 -5.70 2.51 6.20
CA LEU A 21 -6.75 3.52 6.12
C LEU A 21 -6.18 4.93 6.07
N VAL A 22 -5.18 5.24 6.91
CA VAL A 22 -4.51 6.54 6.92
C VAL A 22 -3.81 6.78 5.58
N ALA A 23 -3.03 5.82 5.09
CA ALA A 23 -2.34 5.91 3.80
C ALA A 23 -3.33 6.05 2.63
N PHE A 24 -4.43 5.28 2.64
CA PHE A 24 -5.48 5.35 1.63
C PHE A 24 -6.20 6.70 1.68
N SER A 25 -6.45 7.24 2.87
CA SER A 25 -7.06 8.57 3.06
C SER A 25 -6.18 9.70 2.53
N MET A 26 -4.84 9.56 2.62
CA MET A 26 -3.90 10.55 2.10
C MET A 26 -4.06 10.78 0.59
N PHE A 27 -4.49 9.76 -0.18
CA PHE A 27 -4.71 9.92 -1.62
C PHE A 27 -5.75 11.00 -1.96
N ASN A 28 -6.78 11.19 -1.12
CA ASN A 28 -7.77 12.26 -1.33
C ASN A 28 -7.15 13.68 -1.24
N PHE A 29 -5.98 13.81 -0.63
CA PHE A 29 -5.30 15.10 -0.44
C PHE A 29 -4.19 15.38 -1.47
N VAL A 30 -3.78 14.37 -2.26
CA VAL A 30 -2.65 14.48 -3.20
C VAL A 30 -3.09 14.94 -4.60
N GLY A 31 -4.39 14.96 -4.88
CA GLY A 31 -4.97 15.34 -6.17
C GLY A 31 -5.59 14.15 -6.91
N ASP A 32 -6.22 14.38 -8.08
CA ASP A 32 -6.86 13.31 -8.83
C ASP A 32 -5.78 12.38 -9.44
N PRO A 33 -5.76 11.07 -9.10
CA PRO A 33 -4.81 10.13 -9.70
C PRO A 33 -4.97 10.03 -11.22
N ILE A 34 -6.15 10.33 -11.76
CA ILE A 34 -6.41 10.32 -13.21
C ILE A 34 -5.56 11.38 -13.92
N ASP A 35 -5.37 12.55 -13.29
CA ASP A 35 -4.53 13.61 -13.84
C ASP A 35 -3.04 13.21 -13.92
N ASN A 36 -2.60 12.33 -13.02
CA ASN A 36 -1.23 11.83 -13.00
C ASN A 36 -1.01 10.66 -13.98
N MET A 37 -2.08 9.91 -14.28
CA MET A 37 -2.03 8.75 -15.16
C MET A 37 -2.27 9.10 -16.63
N LEU A 38 -3.11 10.09 -16.90
CA LEU A 38 -3.40 10.56 -18.25
C LEU A 38 -2.51 11.76 -18.58
N GLY A 39 -1.89 11.73 -19.76
CA GLY A 39 -1.07 12.84 -20.25
C GLY A 39 -1.90 14.08 -20.63
N GLN A 40 -1.25 15.08 -21.22
CA GLN A 40 -1.90 16.35 -21.60
C GLN A 40 -2.94 16.17 -22.74
N GLU A 41 -2.83 15.14 -23.57
CA GLU A 41 -3.74 14.86 -24.70
C GLU A 41 -4.86 13.88 -24.31
N ARG A 42 -5.62 14.21 -23.26
CA ARG A 42 -6.72 13.36 -22.77
C ARG A 42 -8.08 13.96 -23.08
N THR A 43 -9.03 13.12 -23.47
CA THR A 43 -10.44 13.54 -23.63
C THR A 43 -11.22 13.31 -22.34
N ASP A 44 -12.33 14.04 -22.15
CA ASP A 44 -13.23 13.83 -21.00
C ASP A 44 -13.75 12.38 -20.95
N ALA A 45 -13.95 11.76 -22.11
CA ALA A 45 -14.35 10.37 -22.22
C ALA A 45 -13.28 9.39 -21.70
N ASP A 46 -11.99 9.72 -21.83
CA ASP A 46 -10.90 8.89 -21.30
C ASP A 46 -10.79 9.01 -19.78
N ILE A 47 -11.01 10.21 -19.24
CA ILE A 47 -11.05 10.49 -17.80
C ILE A 47 -12.14 9.66 -17.14
N GLU A 48 -13.37 9.73 -17.67
CA GLU A 48 -14.52 9.05 -17.07
C GLU A 48 -14.42 7.53 -17.20
N ARG A 49 -13.89 7.04 -18.32
CA ARG A 49 -13.59 5.61 -18.51
C ARG A 49 -12.57 5.12 -17.48
N LEU A 50 -11.47 5.85 -17.28
CA LEU A 50 -10.44 5.46 -16.33
C LEU A 50 -10.94 5.56 -14.87
N ARG A 51 -11.74 6.59 -14.56
CA ARG A 51 -12.37 6.76 -13.24
C ARG A 51 -13.19 5.54 -12.86
N THR A 52 -14.03 5.09 -13.79
CA THR A 52 -14.90 3.93 -13.61
C THR A 52 -14.10 2.63 -13.51
N GLN A 53 -13.06 2.47 -14.35
CA GLN A 53 -12.18 1.28 -14.31
C GLN A 53 -11.42 1.17 -12.98
N LEU A 54 -10.97 2.29 -12.42
CA LEU A 54 -10.28 2.34 -11.14
C LEU A 54 -11.24 2.32 -9.94
N GLY A 55 -12.55 2.42 -10.16
CA GLY A 55 -13.58 2.48 -9.11
C GLY A 55 -13.53 3.77 -8.28
N LEU A 56 -12.92 4.83 -8.81
CA LEU A 56 -12.76 6.11 -8.14
C LEU A 56 -14.08 6.90 -8.06
N ASP A 57 -15.09 6.47 -8.82
CA ASP A 57 -16.48 6.93 -8.76
C ASP A 57 -17.27 6.35 -7.57
N GLN A 58 -16.73 5.33 -6.90
CA GLN A 58 -17.42 4.64 -5.80
C GLN A 58 -17.24 5.37 -4.46
N PRO A 59 -18.13 5.18 -3.47
CA PRO A 59 -17.94 5.73 -2.13
C PRO A 59 -16.63 5.23 -1.50
N PHE A 60 -15.94 6.12 -0.79
CA PHE A 60 -14.64 5.84 -0.16
C PHE A 60 -14.57 4.50 0.64
N PRO A 61 -15.58 4.14 1.47
CA PRO A 61 -15.55 2.86 2.18
C PRO A 61 -15.54 1.63 1.25
N VAL A 62 -16.21 1.73 0.09
CA VAL A 62 -16.26 0.65 -0.91
C VAL A 62 -14.90 0.50 -1.59
N GLN A 63 -14.26 1.63 -1.94
CA GLN A 63 -12.91 1.61 -2.51
C GLN A 63 -11.90 0.97 -1.56
N TYR A 64 -11.94 1.36 -0.28
CA TYR A 64 -11.06 0.81 0.73
C TYR A 64 -11.31 -0.68 0.98
N TYR A 65 -12.57 -1.11 1.03
CA TYR A 65 -12.91 -2.53 1.16
C TYR A 65 -12.37 -3.37 -0.02
N ARG A 66 -12.53 -2.90 -1.26
CA ARG A 66 -11.99 -3.58 -2.46
C ARG A 66 -10.45 -3.66 -2.42
N PHE A 67 -9.79 -2.60 -1.95
CA PHE A 67 -8.35 -2.62 -1.72
C PHE A 67 -7.96 -3.70 -0.71
N LEU A 68 -8.67 -3.80 0.43
CA LEU A 68 -8.40 -4.83 1.43
C LEU A 68 -8.62 -6.25 0.90
N GLU A 69 -9.71 -6.47 0.15
CA GLU A 69 -10.02 -7.75 -0.48
C GLU A 69 -8.91 -8.18 -1.46
N GLY A 70 -8.48 -7.27 -2.33
CA GLY A 70 -7.36 -7.51 -3.25
C GLY A 70 -6.06 -7.78 -2.49
N ALA A 71 -5.74 -6.95 -1.49
CA ALA A 71 -4.51 -7.06 -0.71
C ALA A 71 -4.43 -8.40 0.05
N ALA A 72 -5.56 -8.90 0.57
CA ALA A 72 -5.64 -10.21 1.20
C ALA A 72 -5.34 -11.37 0.23
N GLN A 73 -5.53 -11.16 -1.07
CA GLN A 73 -5.21 -12.10 -2.15
C GLN A 73 -3.82 -11.83 -2.77
N GLY A 74 -3.05 -10.88 -2.23
CA GLY A 74 -1.76 -10.45 -2.77
C GLY A 74 -1.83 -9.48 -3.94
N ASN A 75 -3.03 -9.00 -4.31
CA ASN A 75 -3.23 -7.99 -5.33
C ASN A 75 -3.39 -6.59 -4.72
N PHE A 76 -2.32 -5.81 -4.74
CA PHE A 76 -2.30 -4.44 -4.21
C PHE A 76 -2.75 -3.37 -5.23
N GLY A 77 -3.21 -3.79 -6.41
CA GLY A 77 -3.59 -2.88 -7.49
C GLY A 77 -2.39 -2.33 -8.27
N ILE A 78 -2.64 -1.21 -8.97
CA ILE A 78 -1.67 -0.55 -9.85
C ILE A 78 -1.16 0.73 -9.19
N SER A 79 0.14 1.01 -9.33
CA SER A 79 0.72 2.28 -8.94
C SER A 79 0.27 3.38 -9.90
N TYR A 80 -0.51 4.36 -9.42
CA TYR A 80 -0.97 5.49 -10.23
C TYR A 80 0.17 6.39 -10.74
N ARG A 81 1.35 6.32 -10.11
CA ARG A 81 2.54 7.06 -10.57
C ARG A 81 3.31 6.32 -11.66
N MET A 82 3.39 4.99 -11.56
CA MET A 82 4.28 4.17 -12.41
C MET A 82 3.53 3.32 -13.43
N GLY A 83 2.19 3.26 -13.37
CA GLY A 83 1.36 2.50 -14.30
C GLY A 83 1.56 0.98 -14.23
N ARG A 84 2.21 0.45 -13.19
CA ARG A 84 2.54 -0.98 -13.05
C ARG A 84 2.02 -1.57 -11.72
N PRO A 85 1.88 -2.90 -11.60
CA PRO A 85 1.44 -3.55 -10.37
C PRO A 85 2.27 -3.15 -9.14
N VAL A 86 1.60 -2.84 -8.04
CA VAL A 86 2.25 -2.48 -6.78
C VAL A 86 3.06 -3.66 -6.21
N SER A 87 2.63 -4.89 -6.45
CA SER A 87 3.36 -6.11 -6.07
C SER A 87 4.77 -6.17 -6.68
N GLU A 88 4.92 -5.78 -7.95
CA GLU A 88 6.23 -5.71 -8.62
C GLU A 88 7.11 -4.64 -7.99
N VAL A 89 6.54 -3.47 -7.71
CA VAL A 89 7.26 -2.37 -7.04
C VAL A 89 7.75 -2.78 -5.65
N ILE A 90 6.91 -3.51 -4.89
CA ILE A 90 7.29 -4.05 -3.59
C ILE A 90 8.43 -5.07 -3.76
N ALA A 91 8.30 -6.00 -4.72
CA ALA A 91 9.31 -7.02 -4.97
C ALA A 91 10.67 -6.44 -5.38
N GLU A 92 10.68 -5.36 -6.18
CA GLU A 92 11.90 -4.64 -6.57
C GLU A 92 12.60 -3.98 -5.36
N ARG A 93 11.83 -3.48 -4.37
CA ARG A 93 12.36 -2.74 -3.20
C ARG A 93 12.62 -3.59 -1.98
N LEU A 94 12.01 -4.78 -1.91
CA LEU A 94 12.12 -5.68 -0.77
C LEU A 94 13.59 -6.07 -0.45
N PRO A 95 14.45 -6.42 -1.43
CA PRO A 95 15.83 -6.84 -1.14
C PRO A 95 16.64 -5.76 -0.40
N ALA A 96 16.56 -4.51 -0.86
CA ALA A 96 17.27 -3.39 -0.24
C ALA A 96 16.78 -3.13 1.20
N THR A 97 15.47 -3.26 1.44
CA THR A 97 14.90 -3.11 2.79
C THR A 97 15.36 -4.23 3.72
N LEU A 98 15.42 -5.47 3.22
CA LEU A 98 15.92 -6.62 3.97
C LEU A 98 17.41 -6.48 4.28
N GLU A 99 18.21 -6.01 3.33
CA GLU A 99 19.64 -5.73 3.53
C GLU A 99 19.83 -4.71 4.66
N LEU A 100 19.14 -3.57 4.58
CA LEU A 100 19.20 -2.51 5.61
C LEU A 100 18.72 -3.01 6.98
N ALA A 101 17.62 -3.77 7.02
CA ALA A 101 17.09 -4.33 8.26
C ALA A 101 18.07 -5.32 8.91
N LEU A 102 18.70 -6.18 8.10
CA LEU A 102 19.70 -7.16 8.56
C LEU A 102 20.94 -6.46 9.10
N VAL A 103 21.50 -5.49 8.37
CA VAL A 103 22.67 -4.73 8.83
C VAL A 103 22.35 -3.98 10.13
N SER A 104 21.18 -3.33 10.19
CA SER A 104 20.74 -2.62 11.39
C SER A 104 20.57 -3.56 12.58
N ALA A 105 20.00 -4.74 12.38
CA ALA A 105 19.84 -5.75 13.42
C ALA A 105 21.19 -6.28 13.92
N VAL A 106 22.14 -6.55 13.02
CA VAL A 106 23.50 -6.98 13.38
C VAL A 106 24.20 -5.92 14.22
N LEU A 107 24.18 -4.66 13.79
CA LEU A 107 24.76 -3.56 14.55
C LEU A 107 24.07 -3.39 15.91
N ALA A 108 22.73 -3.43 15.96
CA ALA A 108 21.97 -3.32 17.20
C ALA A 108 22.30 -4.43 18.19
N VAL A 109 22.52 -5.66 17.74
CA VAL A 109 22.94 -6.77 18.62
C VAL A 109 24.37 -6.57 19.10
N ILE A 110 25.31 -6.26 18.20
CA ILE A 110 26.73 -6.09 18.56
C ILE A 110 26.91 -4.96 19.59
N PHE A 111 26.35 -3.79 19.30
CA PHE A 111 26.51 -2.61 20.15
C PHE A 111 25.53 -2.58 21.32
N GLY A 112 24.30 -3.11 21.15
CA GLY A 112 23.29 -3.07 22.21
C GLY A 112 23.43 -4.14 23.28
N VAL A 113 24.07 -5.27 22.99
CA VAL A 113 24.40 -6.30 24.00
C VAL A 113 25.82 -6.11 24.55
N GLY A 114 26.72 -5.56 23.74
CA GLY A 114 28.13 -5.35 24.12
C GLY A 114 28.40 -4.10 24.96
N LEU A 115 27.43 -3.19 25.11
CA LEU A 115 27.52 -1.94 25.85
C LEU A 115 26.59 -1.98 27.07
#